data_AF-A0A4R1M259-F1
#
_entry.id   AF-A0A4R1M259-F1
#
_cell.length_a   1.000
_cell.length_b   1.000
_cell.length_c   1.000
_cell.angle_alpha   90.00
_cell.angle_beta   90.00
_cell.angle_gamma   90.00
#
_symmetry.space_group_name_H-M   'P 1'
#
loop_
_entity.id
_entity.type
_entity.pdbx_description
1 polymer ?
#
loop_
_entity_poly.entity_id
_entity_poly.type
_entity_poly.pdbx_seq_one_letter_code
_entity_poly.pdbx_strand_id
1 'polypeptide(L)'
;MKKVFAISLFVFFFVNVQGQIVVNADGTHSIQHGPHIINPNGTISVQHGPHIINSDGSVSVKHGSVIVNTNGSHSTILGSERDDSNHSLELLSNKDAEKQQKSHQFYFQSRMMGTAARLDRFDAERKIRKEEKKLKKQRLRNK
;
A
#
# COMPACT_ATOMS: atom_id res chain seq x y z
N MET A 1 14.69 -45.46 29.78
CA MET A 1 15.09 -44.22 29.06
C MET A 1 14.38 -44.00 27.71
N LYS A 2 13.86 -45.04 27.03
CA LYS A 2 13.22 -44.89 25.69
C LYS A 2 11.85 -44.18 25.71
N LYS A 3 11.07 -44.32 26.78
CA LYS A 3 9.70 -43.74 26.90
C LYS A 3 9.72 -42.21 27.07
N VAL A 4 10.74 -41.66 27.72
CA VAL A 4 10.89 -40.20 27.93
C VAL A 4 11.29 -39.51 26.62
N PHE A 5 12.07 -40.20 25.77
CA PHE A 5 12.45 -39.71 24.44
C PHE A 5 11.25 -39.66 23.47
N ALA A 6 10.35 -40.65 23.53
CA ALA A 6 9.14 -40.68 22.71
C ALA A 6 8.15 -39.56 23.08
N ILE A 7 8.02 -39.24 24.36
CA ILE A 7 7.16 -38.15 24.85
C ILE A 7 7.76 -36.78 24.48
N SER A 8 9.08 -36.62 24.58
CA SER A 8 9.78 -35.40 24.15
C SER A 8 9.61 -35.15 22.63
N LEU A 9 9.69 -36.21 21.81
CA LEU A 9 9.47 -36.12 20.37
C LEU A 9 8.02 -35.74 20.03
N PHE A 10 7.04 -36.25 20.78
CA PHE A 10 5.62 -35.97 20.55
C PHE A 10 5.23 -34.52 20.87
N VAL A 11 5.84 -33.91 21.89
CA VAL A 11 5.62 -32.49 22.24
C VAL A 11 6.20 -31.56 21.17
N PHE A 12 7.25 -31.97 20.45
CA PHE A 12 7.88 -31.18 19.39
C PHE A 12 7.06 -31.13 18.08
N PHE A 13 6.10 -32.03 17.89
CA PHE A 13 5.27 -32.08 16.67
C PHE A 13 4.06 -31.15 16.68
N PHE A 14 3.73 -30.51 17.79
CA PHE A 14 2.73 -29.43 17.83
C PHE A 14 3.34 -28.10 17.39
N VAL A 15 3.94 -28.09 16.19
CA VAL A 15 4.31 -26.85 15.52
C VAL A 15 2.99 -26.18 15.14
N ASN A 16 2.67 -25.09 15.83
CA ASN A 16 1.45 -24.33 15.60
C ASN A 16 1.51 -23.76 14.18
N VAL A 17 0.81 -24.40 13.23
CA VAL A 17 0.60 -23.86 11.88
C VAL A 17 -0.39 -22.70 12.01
N GLN A 18 0.13 -21.52 12.28
CA GLN A 18 -0.64 -20.28 12.29
C GLN A 18 -0.59 -19.69 10.88
N GLY A 19 -1.60 -20.01 10.07
CA GLY A 19 -1.84 -19.33 8.79
C GLY A 19 -2.49 -17.97 9.04
N GLN A 20 -2.03 -16.94 8.34
CA GLN A 20 -2.67 -15.62 8.33
C GLN A 20 -3.57 -15.50 7.10
N ILE A 21 -4.68 -14.78 7.22
CA ILE A 21 -5.57 -14.51 6.09
C ILE A 21 -5.17 -13.16 5.51
N VAL A 22 -4.99 -13.08 4.21
CA VAL A 22 -4.80 -11.83 3.49
C VAL A 22 -6.09 -11.50 2.76
N VAL A 23 -6.68 -10.34 3.07
CA VAL A 23 -7.82 -9.78 2.34
C VAL A 23 -7.27 -8.93 1.21
N ASN A 24 -7.55 -9.34 -0.02
CA ASN A 24 -7.10 -8.65 -1.22
C ASN A 24 -7.98 -7.44 -1.53
N ALA A 25 -7.45 -6.51 -2.30
CA ALA A 25 -8.17 -5.28 -2.68
C ALA A 25 -9.48 -5.54 -3.46
N ASP A 26 -9.59 -6.68 -4.14
CA ASP A 26 -10.79 -7.12 -4.85
C ASP A 26 -11.79 -7.88 -3.95
N GLY A 27 -11.51 -7.97 -2.64
CA GLY A 27 -12.34 -8.67 -1.66
C GLY A 27 -12.10 -10.17 -1.58
N THR A 28 -11.22 -10.73 -2.40
CA THR A 28 -10.85 -12.15 -2.30
C THR A 28 -9.90 -12.40 -1.12
N HIS A 29 -9.70 -13.67 -0.75
CA HIS A 29 -8.84 -14.07 0.36
C HIS A 29 -7.69 -14.94 -0.11
N SER A 30 -6.47 -14.57 0.29
CA SER A 30 -5.27 -15.40 0.18
C SER A 30 -4.89 -15.95 1.55
N ILE A 31 -4.16 -17.07 1.56
CA ILE A 31 -3.65 -17.68 2.80
C ILE A 31 -2.14 -17.47 2.84
N GLN A 32 -1.66 -16.78 3.87
CA GLN A 32 -0.23 -16.64 4.14
C GLN A 32 0.22 -17.75 5.11
N HIS A 33 1.16 -18.58 4.66
CA HIS A 33 1.84 -19.60 5.44
C HIS A 33 3.35 -19.35 5.41
N GLY A 34 3.87 -18.80 6.51
CA GLY A 34 5.28 -18.38 6.58
C GLY A 34 5.63 -17.37 5.47
N PRO A 35 6.66 -17.63 4.65
CA PRO A 35 7.02 -16.76 3.55
C PRO A 35 6.12 -16.94 2.32
N HIS A 36 5.24 -17.94 2.28
CA HIS A 36 4.42 -18.22 1.11
C HIS A 36 3.02 -17.62 1.26
N ILE A 37 2.50 -17.03 0.19
CA ILE A 37 1.13 -16.53 0.09
C ILE A 37 0.45 -17.27 -1.04
N ILE A 38 -0.61 -18.00 -0.73
CA ILE A 38 -1.41 -18.78 -1.68
C ILE A 38 -2.59 -17.93 -2.10
N ASN A 39 -2.63 -17.57 -3.37
CA ASN A 39 -3.65 -16.71 -3.96
C ASN A 39 -4.94 -17.49 -4.27
N PRO A 40 -6.10 -16.81 -4.41
CA PRO A 40 -7.38 -17.46 -4.69
C PRO A 40 -7.38 -18.29 -5.98
N ASN A 41 -6.58 -17.88 -6.96
CA ASN A 41 -6.39 -18.59 -8.23
C ASN A 41 -5.38 -19.75 -8.15
N GLY A 42 -4.89 -20.08 -6.96
CA GLY A 42 -3.93 -21.15 -6.72
C GLY A 42 -2.48 -20.81 -7.01
N THR A 43 -2.16 -19.59 -7.46
CA THR A 43 -0.76 -19.18 -7.62
C THR A 43 -0.11 -18.89 -6.27
N ILE A 44 1.22 -18.97 -6.23
CA ILE A 44 2.00 -18.75 -5.01
C ILE A 44 2.87 -17.51 -5.18
N SER A 45 2.82 -16.63 -4.20
CA SER A 45 3.72 -15.50 -4.04
C SER A 45 4.68 -15.77 -2.88
N VAL A 46 5.88 -15.20 -2.93
CA VAL A 46 6.93 -15.41 -1.92
C VAL A 46 7.31 -14.09 -1.28
N GLN A 47 7.20 -14.02 0.04
CA GLN A 47 7.62 -12.89 0.85
C GLN A 47 9.08 -13.06 1.27
N HIS A 48 9.90 -12.05 0.96
CA HIS A 48 11.26 -11.90 1.44
C HIS A 48 11.43 -10.53 2.13
N GLY A 49 11.49 -10.55 3.46
CA GLY A 49 11.50 -9.32 4.26
C GLY A 49 10.24 -8.48 4.01
N PRO A 50 10.35 -7.19 3.66
CA PRO A 50 9.20 -6.35 3.32
C PRO A 50 8.70 -6.56 1.89
N HIS A 51 9.40 -7.30 1.04
CA HIS A 51 9.03 -7.47 -0.36
C HIS A 51 8.24 -8.76 -0.56
N ILE A 52 7.21 -8.70 -1.40
CA ILE A 52 6.43 -9.85 -1.85
C ILE A 52 6.62 -9.97 -3.35
N ILE A 53 7.16 -11.10 -3.80
CA ILE A 53 7.33 -11.44 -5.20
C ILE A 53 6.10 -12.24 -5.62
N ASN A 54 5.29 -11.64 -6.49
CA ASN A 54 4.08 -12.23 -7.01
C ASN A 54 4.39 -13.28 -8.09
N SER A 55 3.44 -14.18 -8.34
CA SER A 55 3.59 -15.24 -9.35
C SER A 55 3.79 -14.74 -10.77
N ASP A 56 3.35 -13.51 -11.07
CA ASP A 56 3.55 -12.82 -12.35
C ASP A 56 4.88 -12.07 -12.43
N GLY A 57 5.72 -12.14 -11.39
CA GLY A 57 7.01 -11.45 -11.29
C GLY A 57 6.92 -10.00 -10.78
N SER A 58 5.72 -9.47 -10.54
CA SER A 58 5.57 -8.15 -9.93
C SER A 58 5.97 -8.15 -8.46
N VAL A 59 6.33 -6.97 -7.93
CA VAL A 59 6.79 -6.82 -6.55
C VAL A 59 5.83 -5.91 -5.79
N SER A 60 5.34 -6.43 -4.67
CA SER A 60 4.51 -5.71 -3.70
C SER A 60 5.32 -5.47 -2.42
N VAL A 61 4.89 -4.52 -1.58
CA VAL A 61 5.59 -4.16 -0.34
C VAL A 61 4.67 -4.30 0.86
N LYS A 62 5.09 -5.08 1.85
CA LYS A 62 4.42 -5.25 3.13
C LYS A 62 4.96 -4.26 4.16
N HIS A 63 4.04 -3.57 4.81
CA HIS A 63 4.30 -2.67 5.93
C HIS A 63 3.30 -2.98 7.06
N GLY A 64 3.76 -3.66 8.11
CA GLY A 64 2.90 -4.15 9.19
C GLY A 64 1.86 -5.14 8.67
N SER A 65 0.57 -4.85 8.94
CA SER A 65 -0.57 -5.62 8.46
C SER A 65 -1.06 -5.20 7.06
N VAL A 66 -0.43 -4.22 6.40
CA VAL A 66 -0.85 -3.74 5.08
C VAL A 66 0.15 -4.18 4.02
N ILE A 67 -0.36 -4.60 2.87
CA ILE A 67 0.40 -4.87 1.65
C ILE A 67 0.01 -3.83 0.60
N VAL A 68 1.00 -3.19 0.00
CA VAL A 68 0.84 -2.28 -1.13
C VAL A 68 1.18 -3.06 -2.39
N ASN A 69 0.18 -3.26 -3.24
CA ASN A 69 0.31 -3.97 -4.50
C ASN A 69 0.97 -3.08 -5.56
N THR A 70 1.56 -3.70 -6.58
CA THR A 70 2.25 -2.97 -7.67
C THR A 70 1.32 -2.01 -8.42
N ASN A 71 0.02 -2.30 -8.48
CA ASN A 71 -1.00 -1.44 -9.08
C ASN A 71 -1.48 -0.29 -8.16
N GLY A 72 -0.88 -0.14 -6.98
CA GLY A 72 -1.23 0.88 -5.98
C GLY A 72 -2.44 0.53 -5.09
N SER A 73 -3.04 -0.65 -5.27
CA SER A 73 -4.08 -1.12 -4.36
C SER A 73 -3.51 -1.64 -3.04
N HIS A 74 -4.36 -1.75 -2.02
CA HIS A 74 -3.96 -2.19 -0.69
C HIS A 74 -4.68 -3.48 -0.29
N SER A 75 -3.93 -4.41 0.28
CA SER A 75 -4.45 -5.63 0.90
C SER A 75 -4.14 -5.61 2.41
N THR A 76 -4.96 -6.28 3.22
CA THR A 76 -4.79 -6.31 4.68
C THR A 76 -4.59 -7.74 5.16
N ILE A 77 -3.63 -7.94 6.05
CA ILE A 77 -3.32 -9.21 6.68
C ILE A 77 -4.06 -9.25 8.01
N LEU A 78 -5.01 -10.18 8.12
CA LEU A 78 -5.70 -10.53 9.34
C LEU A 78 -4.92 -11.63 10.04
N GLY A 79 -4.31 -11.29 11.17
CA GLY A 79 -3.69 -12.26 12.07
C GLY A 79 -4.71 -12.73 13.12
N SER A 80 -4.66 -14.01 13.48
CA SER A 80 -5.13 -14.43 14.80
C SER A 80 -4.22 -13.75 15.84
N GLU A 81 -4.74 -12.72 16.49
CA GLU A 81 -4.13 -11.99 17.60
C GLU A 81 -3.38 -12.93 18.56
N ARG A 82 -2.06 -12.78 18.66
CA ARG A 82 -1.45 -12.69 19.99
C ARG A 82 -1.32 -11.20 20.27
N ASP A 83 -2.43 -10.65 20.76
CA ASP A 83 -2.53 -9.26 21.16
C ASP A 83 -1.94 -9.16 22.57
N ASP A 84 -0.75 -8.59 22.70
CA ASP A 84 -0.24 -8.08 23.99
C ASP A 84 -0.57 -6.59 24.16
N SER A 85 -1.45 -6.04 23.32
CA SER A 85 -1.82 -4.62 23.36
C SER A 85 -3.31 -4.48 23.21
N ASN A 86 -4.01 -4.43 24.35
CA ASN A 86 -5.40 -3.98 24.48
C ASN A 86 -5.70 -2.79 23.55
N HIS A 87 -6.23 -3.06 22.37
CA HIS A 87 -6.93 -2.06 21.60
C HIS A 87 -8.23 -2.68 21.14
N SER A 88 -9.29 -2.28 21.84
CA SER A 88 -10.68 -2.59 21.53
C SER A 88 -10.94 -2.62 20.03
N LEU A 89 -11.32 -3.81 19.53
CA LEU A 89 -11.89 -4.03 18.21
C LEU A 89 -13.14 -3.16 18.05
N GLU A 90 -12.97 -1.93 17.56
CA GLU A 90 -14.07 -1.25 16.88
C GLU A 90 -14.21 -1.88 15.49
N LEU A 91 -15.23 -2.72 15.36
CA LEU A 91 -15.78 -3.13 14.08
C LEU A 91 -16.11 -1.85 13.29
N LEU A 92 -15.19 -1.42 12.42
CA LEU A 92 -15.45 -0.32 11.49
C LEU A 92 -16.57 -0.76 10.56
N SER A 93 -17.76 -0.24 10.87
CA SER A 93 -18.93 -0.28 10.02
C SER A 93 -18.53 0.23 8.63
N ASN A 94 -18.99 -0.46 7.58
CA ASN A 94 -18.71 -0.15 6.16
C ASN A 94 -18.98 1.32 5.74
N LYS A 95 -19.57 2.14 6.61
CA LYS A 95 -19.75 3.59 6.43
C LYS A 95 -18.46 4.41 6.58
N ASP A 96 -17.50 3.97 7.39
CA ASP A 96 -16.29 4.76 7.68
C ASP A 96 -15.16 4.55 6.67
N ALA A 97 -15.14 3.38 6.01
CA ALA A 97 -14.22 3.06 4.93
C ALA A 97 -14.43 3.98 3.70
N GLU A 98 -15.69 4.25 3.32
CA GLU A 98 -15.99 5.22 2.24
C GLU A 98 -15.56 6.65 2.59
N LYS A 99 -15.66 7.02 3.88
CA LYS A 99 -15.30 8.37 4.35
C LYS A 99 -13.79 8.57 4.35
N GLN A 100 -13.01 7.55 4.74
CA GLN A 100 -11.54 7.56 4.64
C GLN A 100 -11.05 7.50 3.19
N GLN A 101 -11.71 6.72 2.33
CA GLN A 101 -11.34 6.65 0.91
C GLN A 101 -11.59 7.99 0.21
N LYS A 102 -12.73 8.65 0.50
CA LYS A 102 -13.02 10.01 0.00
C LYS A 102 -12.06 11.06 0.58
N SER A 103 -11.66 10.97 1.86
CA SER A 103 -10.70 11.93 2.41
C SER A 103 -9.31 11.78 1.79
N HIS A 104 -8.84 10.56 1.55
CA HIS A 104 -7.57 10.32 0.87
C HIS A 104 -7.61 10.76 -0.61
N GLN A 105 -8.72 10.51 -1.30
CA GLN A 105 -8.93 10.99 -2.66
C GLN A 105 -8.97 12.52 -2.72
N PHE A 106 -9.67 13.17 -1.78
CA PHE A 106 -9.74 14.63 -1.67
C PHE A 106 -8.39 15.26 -1.32
N TYR A 107 -7.60 14.63 -0.45
CA TYR A 107 -6.25 15.10 -0.08
C TYR A 107 -5.27 15.01 -1.26
N PHE A 108 -5.36 13.93 -2.06
CA PHE A 108 -4.59 13.78 -3.29
C PHE A 108 -5.02 14.82 -4.34
N GLN A 109 -6.33 15.01 -4.55
CA GLN A 109 -6.87 15.99 -5.48
C GLN A 109 -6.47 17.43 -5.09
N SER A 110 -6.51 17.75 -3.79
CA SER A 110 -6.11 19.07 -3.26
C SER A 110 -4.63 19.36 -3.49
N ARG A 111 -3.74 18.35 -3.37
CA ARG A 111 -2.31 18.51 -3.72
C ARG A 111 -2.07 18.68 -5.22
N MET A 112 -2.89 18.07 -6.07
CA MET A 112 -2.78 18.19 -7.53
C MET A 112 -3.41 19.49 -8.08
N MET A 113 -4.42 20.06 -7.42
CA MET A 113 -4.94 21.39 -7.78
C MET A 113 -3.91 22.50 -7.52
N GLY A 114 -3.08 22.35 -6.49
CA GLY A 114 -2.00 23.30 -6.19
C GLY A 114 -0.87 23.32 -7.22
N THR A 115 -0.61 22.20 -7.91
CA THR A 115 0.40 22.13 -8.98
C THR A 115 -0.15 22.64 -10.31
N ALA A 116 -1.40 22.35 -10.65
CA ALA A 116 -2.05 22.87 -11.86
C ALA A 116 -2.15 24.41 -11.85
N ALA A 117 -2.61 25.00 -10.73
CA ALA A 117 -2.68 26.46 -10.59
C ALA A 117 -1.29 27.14 -10.64
N ARG A 118 -0.24 26.44 -10.19
CA ARG A 118 1.16 26.91 -10.31
C ARG A 118 1.67 26.87 -11.75
N LEU A 119 1.28 25.85 -12.52
CA LEU A 119 1.63 25.74 -13.94
C LEU A 119 0.97 26.85 -14.77
N ASP A 120 -0.32 27.10 -14.57
CA ASP A 120 -1.04 28.17 -15.28
C ASP A 120 -0.44 29.56 -14.98
N ARG A 121 -0.06 29.80 -13.71
CA ARG A 121 0.61 31.04 -13.31
C ARG A 121 2.00 31.16 -13.95
N PHE A 122 2.76 30.07 -14.03
CA PHE A 122 4.08 30.07 -14.65
C PHE A 122 4.00 30.33 -16.16
N ASP A 123 3.00 29.76 -16.85
CA ASP A 123 2.78 30.01 -18.27
C ASP A 123 2.29 31.44 -18.55
N ALA A 124 1.45 32.01 -17.70
CA ALA A 124 1.05 33.42 -17.77
C ALA A 124 2.25 34.36 -17.60
N GLU A 125 3.10 34.12 -16.59
CA GLU A 125 4.32 34.90 -16.35
C GLU A 125 5.32 34.79 -17.51
N ARG A 126 5.40 33.61 -18.15
CA ARG A 126 6.27 33.40 -19.32
C ARG A 126 5.80 34.19 -20.54
N LYS A 127 4.47 34.35 -20.73
CA LYS A 127 3.90 35.19 -21.79
C LYS A 127 4.19 36.67 -21.53
N ILE A 128 3.94 37.16 -20.32
CA ILE A 128 4.20 38.56 -19.93
C ILE A 128 5.67 38.91 -20.15
N ARG A 129 6.60 38.06 -19.68
CA ARG A 129 8.04 38.28 -19.84
C ARG A 129 8.51 38.29 -21.29
N LYS A 130 7.82 37.56 -22.18
CA LYS A 130 8.08 37.62 -23.63
C LYS A 130 7.62 38.95 -24.23
N GLU A 131 6.47 39.46 -23.81
CA GLU A 131 5.95 40.76 -24.28
C GLU A 131 6.79 41.93 -23.78
N GLU A 132 7.20 41.93 -22.51
CA GLU A 132 8.10 42.96 -21.98
C GLU A 132 9.44 43.02 -22.73
N LYS A 133 10.00 41.85 -23.08
CA LYS A 133 11.23 41.78 -23.89
C LYS A 133 11.02 42.34 -25.29
N LYS A 134 9.86 42.10 -25.92
CA LYS A 134 9.51 42.69 -27.22
C LYS A 134 9.35 44.20 -27.12
N LEU A 135 8.63 44.68 -26.11
CA LEU A 135 8.39 46.11 -25.88
C LEU A 135 9.69 46.86 -25.57
N LYS A 136 10.59 46.26 -24.76
CA LYS A 136 11.90 46.86 -24.45
C LYS A 136 12.79 46.93 -25.69
N LYS A 137 12.78 45.90 -26.55
CA LYS A 137 13.47 45.92 -27.85
C LYS A 137 12.86 46.92 -28.85
N GLN A 138 11.58 47.23 -28.73
CA GLN A 138 10.91 48.21 -29.58
C GLN A 138 11.21 49.64 -29.12
N ARG A 139 11.21 49.89 -27.80
CA ARG A 139 11.62 51.15 -27.19
C ARG A 139 13.09 51.50 -27.44
N LEU A 140 13.98 50.50 -27.47
CA LEU A 140 15.40 50.72 -27.82
C LEU A 140 15.63 51.03 -29.31
N ARG A 141 14.65 50.74 -30.18
CA ARG A 141 14.76 50.93 -31.64
C ARG A 141 14.16 52.25 -32.10
N ASN A 142 13.29 52.83 -31.28
CA ASN A 142 12.61 54.10 -31.50
C ASN A 142 13.29 55.25 -30.71
N LYS A 143 14.50 55.03 -30.20
CA LYS A 143 15.32 56.00 -29.48
C LYS A 143 16.65 56.12 -30.21
#